data_AF-A0AA85BQT7-F1
#
_entry.id   AF-A0AA85BQT7-F1
#
_cell.length_a   1.000
_cell.length_b   1.000
_cell.length_c   1.000
_cell.angle_alpha   90.00
_cell.angle_beta   90.00
_cell.angle_gamma   90.00
#
_symmetry.space_group_name_H-M   'P 1'
#
loop_
_entity.id
_entity.type
_entity.pdbx_description
1 polymer ?
#
loop_
_entity_poly.entity_id
_entity_poly.type
_entity_poly.pdbx_seq_one_letter_code
_entity_poly.pdbx_strand_id
1 'polypeptide(L)'
;MWINTLSVLSTVQVEGGHLLYLAECHLMNCWKILICNENGDLVTDFTLDNSSIKVTGYCAKLLSPTEDNSSTLIYLIIATSDNILRVLGCAINNPITVVNSKQWKQVAMYPVETEITQLYTLDGDSQLKILAGDRQGQIHCFTLL
;
A
#
# COMPACT_ATOMS: atom_id res chain seq x y z
N MET A 1 5.96 -16.27 -12.73
CA MET A 1 5.73 -15.13 -11.81
C MET A 1 6.67 -15.36 -10.65
N TRP A 2 7.53 -14.39 -10.33
CA TRP A 2 8.44 -14.48 -9.19
C TRP A 2 7.97 -13.44 -8.17
N ILE A 3 7.81 -13.86 -6.91
CA ILE A 3 7.57 -12.96 -5.79
C ILE A 3 8.94 -12.43 -5.37
N ASN A 4 9.14 -11.13 -5.46
CA ASN A 4 10.43 -10.51 -5.16
C ASN A 4 10.57 -10.14 -3.68
N THR A 5 9.45 -9.75 -3.06
CA THR A 5 9.41 -9.27 -1.67
C THR A 5 8.10 -9.70 -1.02
N LEU A 6 8.15 -10.08 0.26
CA LEU A 6 7.00 -10.38 1.10
C LEU A 6 7.07 -9.54 2.38
N SER A 7 6.00 -8.81 2.68
CA SER A 7 5.87 -7.98 3.89
C SER A 7 4.57 -8.29 4.62
N VAL A 8 4.56 -8.16 5.95
CA VAL A 8 3.36 -8.34 6.77
C VAL A 8 2.69 -6.99 7.00
N LEU A 9 1.38 -6.94 6.82
CA LEU A 9 0.52 -5.83 7.16
C LEU A 9 -0.33 -6.23 8.36
N SER A 10 -0.19 -5.49 9.44
CA SER A 10 -0.96 -5.71 10.68
C SER A 10 -1.64 -4.43 11.11
N THR A 11 -2.84 -4.53 11.68
CA THR A 11 -3.38 -3.45 12.51
C THR A 11 -2.83 -3.59 13.93
N VAL A 12 -2.54 -2.45 14.58
CA VAL A 12 -2.29 -2.40 16.02
C VAL A 12 -3.64 -2.45 16.74
N GLN A 13 -4.26 -3.63 16.80
CA GLN A 13 -5.35 -3.89 17.75
C GLN A 13 -4.93 -4.99 18.73
N VAL A 14 -5.15 -4.66 20.00
CA VAL A 14 -4.96 -5.54 21.16
C VAL A 14 -6.11 -6.55 21.10
N GLU A 15 -5.75 -7.80 20.80
CA GLU A 15 -6.63 -8.98 20.62
C GLU A 15 -7.38 -9.07 19.28
N GLY A 16 -7.12 -10.16 18.53
CA GLY A 16 -7.85 -10.50 17.29
C GLY A 16 -7.36 -9.85 16.00
N GLY A 17 -6.12 -9.35 15.96
CA GLY A 17 -5.56 -8.62 14.81
C GLY A 17 -5.64 -9.42 13.49
N HIS A 18 -6.13 -8.77 12.44
CA HIS A 18 -6.08 -9.31 11.08
C HIS A 18 -4.65 -9.16 10.53
N LEU A 19 -4.03 -10.29 10.18
CA LEU A 19 -2.75 -10.33 9.45
C LEU A 19 -3.02 -10.44 7.96
N LEU A 20 -2.54 -9.45 7.21
CA LEU A 20 -2.49 -9.51 5.75
C LEU A 20 -1.04 -9.60 5.29
N TYR A 21 -0.83 -10.23 4.15
CA TYR A 21 0.48 -10.44 3.56
C TYR A 21 0.53 -9.70 2.24
N LEU A 22 1.52 -8.82 2.08
CA LEU A 22 1.78 -8.08 0.85
C LEU A 22 2.90 -8.79 0.10
N ALA A 23 2.63 -9.21 -1.12
CA ALA A 23 3.61 -9.81 -2.03
C ALA A 23 3.79 -8.94 -3.28
N GLU A 24 5.04 -8.62 -3.59
CA GLU A 24 5.43 -7.91 -4.80
C GLU A 24 5.76 -8.88 -5.93
N CYS A 25 5.16 -8.65 -7.09
CA CYS A 25 5.35 -9.43 -8.29
C CYS A 25 5.78 -8.53 -9.46
N HIS A 26 6.83 -8.94 -10.17
CA HIS A 26 7.22 -8.32 -11.43
C HIS A 26 6.89 -9.28 -12.57
N LEU A 27 6.01 -8.87 -13.46
CA LEU A 27 5.76 -9.53 -14.74
C LEU A 27 6.41 -8.71 -15.85
N MET A 28 6.62 -9.30 -17.04
CA MET A 28 7.47 -8.71 -18.09
C MET A 28 7.17 -7.23 -18.40
N ASN A 29 5.91 -6.80 -18.29
CA ASN A 29 5.47 -5.43 -18.63
C ASN A 29 4.67 -4.74 -17.52
N CYS A 30 4.55 -5.32 -16.32
CA CYS A 30 3.78 -4.70 -15.24
C CYS A 30 4.33 -5.03 -13.85
N TRP A 31 4.15 -4.06 -12.97
CA TRP A 31 4.40 -4.20 -11.55
C TRP A 31 3.07 -4.48 -10.84
N LYS A 32 3.06 -5.48 -9.97
CA LYS A 32 1.85 -5.96 -9.31
C LYS A 32 2.08 -6.16 -7.81
N ILE A 33 1.12 -5.73 -7.01
CA ILE A 33 1.02 -6.07 -5.59
C ILE A 33 -0.16 -7.01 -5.38
N LEU A 34 0.09 -8.09 -4.64
CA LEU A 34 -0.93 -9.00 -4.15
C LEU A 34 -1.06 -8.82 -2.65
N ILE A 35 -2.29 -8.76 -2.14
CA ILE A 35 -2.57 -8.74 -0.71
C ILE A 35 -3.39 -9.98 -0.38
N CYS A 36 -2.85 -10.84 0.48
CA CYS A 36 -3.46 -12.11 0.88
C CYS A 36 -3.81 -12.10 2.38
N ASN A 37 -4.78 -12.92 2.76
CA ASN A 37 -5.06 -13.21 4.16
C ASN A 37 -4.07 -14.26 4.72
N GLU A 38 -4.23 -14.61 5.99
CA GLU A 38 -3.43 -15.63 6.69
C GLU A 38 -3.51 -17.05 6.11
N ASN A 39 -4.59 -17.37 5.40
CA ASN A 39 -4.74 -18.66 4.72
C ASN A 39 -4.04 -18.67 3.34
N GLY A 40 -3.51 -17.53 2.90
CA GLY A 40 -2.95 -17.34 1.57
C GLY A 40 -3.99 -17.03 0.49
N ASP A 41 -5.25 -16.83 0.85
CA ASP A 41 -6.29 -16.44 -0.10
C ASP A 41 -6.05 -15.00 -0.55
N LEU A 42 -6.14 -14.76 -1.86
CA LEU A 42 -6.06 -13.41 -2.42
C LEU A 42 -7.26 -12.59 -1.92
N VAL A 43 -6.97 -11.41 -1.36
CA VAL A 43 -7.99 -10.48 -0.88
C VAL A 43 -8.20 -9.35 -1.89
N THR A 44 -7.09 -8.75 -2.34
CA THR A 44 -7.08 -7.71 -3.37
C THR A 44 -5.72 -7.68 -4.07
N ASP A 45 -5.68 -7.10 -5.26
CA ASP A 45 -4.47 -6.87 -6.02
C ASP A 45 -4.45 -5.49 -6.67
N PHE A 46 -3.27 -4.94 -6.85
CA PHE A 46 -3.04 -3.71 -7.59
C PHE A 46 -2.07 -3.97 -8.74
N THR A 47 -2.41 -3.51 -9.94
CA THR A 47 -1.53 -3.58 -11.10
C THR A 47 -1.26 -2.17 -11.61
N LEU A 48 0.03 -1.83 -11.76
CA LEU A 48 0.45 -0.62 -12.46
C LEU A 48 0.68 -0.97 -13.92
N ASP A 49 -0.35 -0.73 -14.74
CA ASP A 49 -0.31 -0.97 -16.19
C ASP A 49 0.36 0.21 -16.90
N ASN A 50 1.69 0.29 -16.86
CA ASN A 50 2.45 1.17 -17.75
C ASN A 50 3.92 0.78 -17.82
N SER A 51 4.42 0.47 -19.01
CA SER A 51 5.82 0.08 -19.21
C SER A 51 6.81 1.26 -19.07
N SER A 52 6.36 2.51 -19.15
CA SER A 52 7.25 3.68 -19.11
C SER A 52 7.51 4.22 -17.70
N ILE A 53 6.66 3.89 -16.73
CA ILE A 53 6.75 4.38 -15.35
C ILE A 53 7.14 3.21 -14.44
N LYS A 54 8.29 3.35 -13.77
CA LYS A 54 8.79 2.34 -12.84
C LYS A 54 8.42 2.71 -11.42
N VAL A 55 8.13 1.71 -10.59
CA VAL A 55 8.04 1.90 -9.13
C VAL A 55 9.46 1.99 -8.57
N THR A 56 9.73 3.06 -7.82
CA THR A 56 11.03 3.35 -7.21
C THR A 56 11.02 3.13 -5.70
N GLY A 57 9.83 3.08 -5.10
CA GLY A 57 9.60 2.67 -3.72
C GLY A 57 8.11 2.42 -3.48
N TYR A 58 7.78 1.59 -2.51
CA TYR A 58 6.40 1.38 -2.08
C TYR A 58 6.32 0.97 -0.61
N CYS A 59 5.17 1.23 0.00
CA CYS A 59 4.77 0.63 1.27
C CYS A 59 3.24 0.58 1.34
N ALA A 60 2.70 -0.19 2.29
CA ALA A 60 1.28 -0.22 2.53
C ALA A 60 0.97 -0.10 4.02
N LYS A 61 -0.23 0.41 4.33
CA LYS A 61 -0.74 0.54 5.69
C LYS A 61 -2.16 0.02 5.75
N LEU A 62 -2.42 -0.82 6.74
CA LEU A 62 -3.76 -1.26 7.11
C LEU A 62 -4.27 -0.33 8.21
N LEU A 63 -5.38 0.38 7.96
CA LEU A 63 -6.06 1.14 9.02
C LEU A 63 -7.17 0.31 9.65
N SER A 64 -7.46 0.62 10.90
CA SER A 64 -8.53 -0.02 11.68
C SER A 64 -9.88 0.01 10.94
N PRO A 65 -10.83 -0.87 11.32
CA PRO A 65 -12.13 -0.93 10.69
C PRO A 65 -12.86 0.41 10.70
N THR A 66 -13.76 0.60 9.73
CA THR A 66 -14.73 1.70 9.71
C THR A 66 -15.59 1.70 10.98
N GLU A 67 -16.24 2.82 11.33
CA GLU A 67 -17.02 2.95 12.58
C GLU A 67 -18.09 1.87 12.77
N ASP A 68 -18.61 1.33 11.67
CA ASP A 68 -19.59 0.24 11.62
C ASP A 68 -18.96 -1.17 11.58
N ASN A 69 -17.63 -1.26 11.69
CA ASN A 69 -16.80 -2.45 11.54
C ASN A 69 -17.02 -3.25 10.24
N SER A 70 -17.71 -2.69 9.24
CA SER A 70 -18.10 -3.40 8.02
C SER A 70 -16.97 -3.55 7.02
N SER A 71 -15.95 -2.68 7.12
CA SER A 71 -14.81 -2.70 6.22
C SER A 71 -13.51 -2.24 6.87
N THR A 72 -12.40 -2.71 6.34
CA THR A 72 -11.04 -2.31 6.71
C THR A 72 -10.42 -1.57 5.52
N LEU A 73 -9.74 -0.44 5.75
CA LEU A 73 -9.13 0.34 4.69
C LEU A 73 -7.64 0.03 4.55
N ILE A 74 -7.20 -0.26 3.33
CA ILE A 74 -5.79 -0.37 2.96
C ILE A 74 -5.38 0.85 2.17
N TYR A 75 -4.24 1.41 2.54
CA TYR A 75 -3.51 2.34 1.70
C TYR A 75 -2.28 1.67 1.11
N LEU A 76 -2.09 1.83 -0.19
CA LEU A 76 -0.86 1.52 -0.92
C LEU A 76 -0.24 2.84 -1.36
N ILE A 77 1.01 3.07 -0.95
CA ILE A 77 1.77 4.27 -1.27
C ILE A 77 2.86 3.84 -2.25
N ILE A 78 2.92 4.53 -3.38
CA ILE A 78 3.83 4.20 -4.48
C ILE A 78 4.58 5.46 -4.88
N ALA A 79 5.90 5.39 -4.84
CA ALA A 79 6.78 6.34 -5.50
C ALA A 79 7.17 5.78 -6.87
N THR A 80 7.21 6.65 -7.87
CA THR A 80 7.48 6.27 -9.25
C THR A 80 8.51 7.17 -9.91
N SER A 81 9.11 6.67 -11.00
CA SER A 81 10.19 7.31 -11.75
C SER A 81 9.81 8.60 -12.47
N ASP A 82 8.52 8.95 -12.52
CA ASP A 82 8.02 10.26 -12.96
C ASP A 82 7.99 11.29 -11.82
N ASN A 83 8.63 10.98 -10.69
CA ASN A 83 8.71 11.83 -9.49
C ASN A 83 7.33 12.20 -8.93
N ILE A 84 6.46 11.20 -8.82
CA ILE A 84 5.14 11.35 -8.21
C ILE A 84 4.97 10.31 -7.12
N LEU A 85 4.60 10.77 -5.93
CA LEU A 85 4.13 9.94 -4.84
C LEU A 85 2.61 9.78 -4.93
N ARG A 86 2.13 8.57 -5.17
CA ARG A 86 0.70 8.23 -5.29
C ARG A 86 0.23 7.52 -4.03
N VAL A 87 -0.93 7.91 -3.55
CA VAL A 87 -1.62 7.23 -2.44
C VAL A 87 -2.90 6.63 -2.98
N LEU A 88 -3.01 5.31 -2.90
CA LEU A 88 -4.15 4.52 -3.36
C LEU A 88 -4.88 3.94 -2.16
N GLY A 89 -6.19 4.12 -2.09
CA GLY A 89 -7.06 3.51 -1.07
C GLY A 89 -7.87 2.35 -1.63
N CYS A 90 -8.02 1.28 -0.85
CA CYS A 90 -8.89 0.14 -1.14
C CYS A 90 -9.61 -0.29 0.15
N ALA A 91 -10.94 -0.32 0.12
CA ALA A 91 -11.74 -0.84 1.23
C ALA A 91 -11.99 -2.34 1.04
N ILE A 92 -11.74 -3.13 2.07
CA ILE A 92 -11.94 -4.57 2.10
C ILE A 92 -13.05 -4.88 3.10
N ASN A 93 -13.91 -5.84 2.78
CA ASN A 93 -15.01 -6.19 3.67
C ASN A 93 -14.50 -6.97 4.89
N ASN A 94 -15.17 -6.76 6.03
CA ASN A 94 -15.01 -7.62 7.21
C ASN A 94 -16.21 -8.58 7.31
N PRO A 95 -16.00 -9.87 7.60
CA PRO A 95 -14.71 -10.53 7.77
C PRO A 95 -13.97 -10.70 6.43
N ILE A 96 -12.62 -10.67 6.47
CA ILE A 96 -11.74 -10.74 5.29
C ILE A 96 -11.71 -12.18 4.75
N THR A 97 -12.78 -12.57 4.08
CA THR A 97 -13.07 -13.97 3.75
C THR A 97 -12.90 -14.30 2.27
N VAL A 98 -13.07 -13.34 1.34
CA VAL A 98 -12.99 -13.59 -0.10
C VAL A 98 -12.62 -12.32 -0.88
N VAL A 99 -11.97 -12.50 -2.04
CA VAL A 99 -11.66 -11.51 -3.09
C VAL A 99 -12.80 -10.51 -3.23
N ASN A 100 -12.53 -9.26 -2.83
CA ASN A 100 -13.41 -8.16 -3.17
C ASN A 100 -12.71 -7.34 -4.25
N SER A 101 -13.25 -7.36 -5.46
CA SER A 101 -12.74 -6.60 -6.62
C SER A 101 -12.99 -5.09 -6.51
N LYS A 102 -12.95 -4.54 -5.27
CA LYS A 102 -13.08 -3.11 -5.06
C LYS A 102 -11.85 -2.43 -5.65
N GLN A 103 -12.09 -1.67 -6.71
CA GLN A 103 -11.05 -0.96 -7.44
C GLN A 103 -10.31 0.00 -6.51
N TRP A 104 -8.98 -0.11 -6.52
CA TRP A 104 -8.09 0.89 -5.93
C TRP A 104 -8.43 2.27 -6.47
N LYS A 105 -8.54 3.24 -5.59
CA LYS A 105 -8.76 4.64 -5.95
C LYS A 105 -7.57 5.47 -5.55
N GLN A 106 -7.06 6.28 -6.45
CA GLN A 106 -6.10 7.30 -6.08
C GLN A 106 -6.79 8.36 -5.22
N VAL A 107 -6.36 8.46 -3.97
CA VAL A 107 -6.93 9.41 -2.98
C VAL A 107 -6.05 10.65 -2.81
N ALA A 108 -4.75 10.54 -3.11
CA ALA A 108 -3.83 11.67 -3.13
C ALA A 108 -2.67 11.45 -4.09
N MET A 109 -2.05 12.56 -4.47
CA MET A 109 -0.90 12.62 -5.35
C MET A 109 -0.02 13.80 -4.95
N TYR A 110 1.27 13.55 -4.74
CA TYR A 110 2.24 14.57 -4.40
C TYR A 110 3.38 14.54 -5.43
N PRO A 111 3.52 15.57 -6.27
CA PRO A 111 4.73 15.77 -7.05
C PRO A 111 5.91 15.96 -6.10
N VAL A 112 7.04 15.34 -6.43
CA VAL A 112 8.29 15.46 -5.66
C VAL A 112 9.40 15.98 -6.58
N GLU A 113 10.34 16.74 -6.02
CA GLU A 113 11.43 17.31 -6.82
C GLU A 113 12.51 16.26 -7.16
N THR A 114 12.63 15.26 -6.29
CA THR A 114 13.64 14.21 -6.33
C THR A 114 12.99 12.83 -6.29
N GLU A 115 13.64 11.87 -6.94
CA GLU A 115 13.17 10.48 -6.95
C GLU A 115 13.17 9.91 -5.52
N ILE A 116 12.00 9.43 -5.07
CA ILE A 116 11.85 8.75 -3.79
C ILE A 116 12.25 7.29 -3.95
N THR A 117 13.11 6.81 -3.05
CA THR A 117 13.68 5.44 -3.08
C THR A 117 13.28 4.61 -1.86
N GLN A 118 12.78 5.25 -0.81
CA GLN A 118 12.36 4.58 0.42
C GLN A 118 11.04 5.17 0.91
N LEU A 119 10.13 4.30 1.35
CA LEU A 119 8.82 4.70 1.87
C LEU A 119 8.49 3.94 3.15
N TYR A 120 8.02 4.68 4.14
CA TYR A 120 7.55 4.14 5.42
C TYR A 120 6.26 4.82 5.83
N THR A 121 5.44 4.12 6.60
CA THR A 121 4.29 4.72 7.28
C THR A 121 4.49 4.61 8.79
N LEU A 122 3.96 5.58 9.53
CA LEU A 122 4.05 5.61 10.98
C LEU A 122 2.78 5.02 11.60
N ASP A 123 2.95 4.17 12.61
CA ASP A 123 1.86 3.62 13.42
C ASP A 123 1.39 4.63 14.49
N GLY A 124 0.12 4.47 14.93
CA GLY A 124 -0.40 5.18 16.12
C GLY A 124 -1.18 6.46 15.87
N ASP A 125 -1.34 6.92 14.62
CA ASP A 125 -2.15 8.09 14.28
C ASP A 125 -3.44 7.71 13.54
N SER A 126 -4.52 8.46 13.80
CA SER A 126 -5.77 8.42 13.00
C SER A 126 -5.58 8.89 11.56
N GLN A 127 -4.44 9.52 11.26
CA GLN A 127 -4.05 10.01 9.95
C GLN A 127 -2.94 9.15 9.35
N LEU A 128 -2.93 9.03 8.03
CA LEU A 128 -1.83 8.37 7.32
C LEU A 128 -0.65 9.35 7.21
N LYS A 129 0.39 9.11 8.00
CA LYS A 129 1.69 9.78 7.88
C LYS A 129 2.65 8.91 7.08
N ILE A 130 3.29 9.53 6.10
CA ILE A 130 4.20 8.89 5.15
C ILE A 130 5.57 9.57 5.27
N LEU A 131 6.61 8.78 5.51
CA LEU A 131 7.99 9.21 5.44
C LEU A 131 8.59 8.73 4.12
N ALA A 132 9.13 9.65 3.34
CA ALA A 132 9.70 9.39 2.02
C ALA A 132 11.17 9.78 1.98
N GLY A 133 12.05 8.80 1.85
CA GLY A 133 13.48 9.01 1.66
C GLY A 133 13.80 9.20 0.19
N ASP A 134 14.39 10.34 -0.17
CA ASP A 134 14.81 10.60 -1.54
C ASP A 134 16.22 10.08 -1.85
N ARG A 135 16.58 10.07 -3.13
CA ARG A 135 17.89 9.61 -3.61
C ARG A 135 19.07 10.44 -3.08
N GLN A 136 18.84 11.65 -2.58
CA GLN A 136 19.85 12.50 -1.97
C GLN A 136 20.00 12.23 -0.46
N GLY A 137 19.18 11.36 0.10
CA GLY A 137 19.16 11.02 1.53
C GLY A 137 18.33 11.98 2.37
N GLN A 138 17.52 12.86 1.77
CA GLN A 138 16.59 13.70 2.50
C GLN A 138 15.32 12.92 2.84
N ILE A 139 14.71 13.23 3.98
CA ILE A 139 13.44 12.62 4.42
C ILE A 139 12.34 13.68 4.35
N HIS A 140 11.32 13.39 3.56
CA HIS A 140 10.12 14.19 3.39
C HIS A 140 8.96 13.55 4.17
N CYS A 141 8.11 14.39 4.77
CA CYS A 141 6.94 13.92 5.52
C CYS A 141 5.66 14.40 4.84
N PHE A 142 4.77 13.46 4.54
CA PHE A 142 3.45 13.73 3.96
C PHE A 142 2.36 13.22 4.90
N THR A 143 1.26 13.95 4.98
CA THR A 143 0.08 13.56 5.75
C THR A 143 -1.12 13.55 4.84
N LEU A 144 -1.87 12.45 4.83
CA LEU A 144 -3.20 12.39 4.27
C LEU A 144 -4.20 12.79 5.36
N LEU A 145 -4.92 13.90 5.13
CA LEU A 145 -5.98 14.40 6.00
C LEU A 145 -7.32 13.71 5.71
#